data_AF-A0A931VGN5-F1
#
_entry.id   AF-A0A931VGN5-F1
#
_cell.length_a   1.000
_cell.length_b   1.000
_cell.length_c   1.000
_cell.angle_alpha   90.00
_cell.angle_beta   90.00
_cell.angle_gamma   90.00
#
_symmetry.space_group_name_H-M   'P 1'
#
loop_
_entity.id
_entity.type
_entity.pdbx_description
1 polymer ?
#
loop_
_entity_poly.entity_id
_entity_poly.type
_entity_poly.pdbx_seq_one_letter_code
_entity_poly.pdbx_strand_id
1 'polypeptide(L)'
;VVFGIGRVFHIAFWEPHFAGEFKSVEEWKSQEYRLGAKLHPLTIEQNAITSFKSRTTLVPCYDNSIGPGLFLKADYIIGGCDGIMGRDMLWQGMSLWVALRYGPDIWVPASFMPTLPGKLFFVQELAGPLQAECH
;
A
#
# COMPACT_ATOMS: atom_id res chain seq x y z
N VAL A 1 -13.48 6.58 3.16
CA VAL A 1 -12.03 6.93 3.14
C VAL A 1 -11.52 7.01 1.71
N VAL A 2 -10.63 7.96 1.41
CA VAL A 2 -9.90 8.02 0.13
C VAL A 2 -8.50 7.48 0.36
N PHE A 3 -8.02 6.58 -0.49
CA PHE A 3 -6.76 5.88 -0.24
C PHE A 3 -6.01 5.53 -1.54
N GLY A 4 -4.71 5.24 -1.39
CA GLY A 4 -3.89 4.58 -2.41
C GLY A 4 -3.33 3.26 -1.88
N ILE A 5 -2.79 2.43 -2.77
CA ILE A 5 -2.15 1.16 -2.43
C ILE A 5 -0.64 1.31 -2.54
N GLY A 6 0.07 1.02 -1.45
CA GLY A 6 1.52 1.08 -1.39
C GLY A 6 2.25 0.03 -2.24
N ARG A 7 3.52 0.28 -2.58
CA ARG A 7 4.38 -0.68 -3.28
C ARG A 7 4.50 -2.02 -2.55
N VAL A 8 4.49 -1.99 -1.22
CA VAL A 8 4.51 -3.17 -0.35
C VAL A 8 3.14 -3.46 0.25
N PHE A 9 2.07 -3.34 -0.53
CA PHE A 9 0.71 -3.75 -0.13
C PHE A 9 0.12 -3.01 1.08
N HIS A 10 0.69 -1.86 1.44
CA HIS A 10 0.27 -1.08 2.61
C HIS A 10 -0.89 -0.13 2.29
N ILE A 11 -1.58 0.32 3.34
CA ILE A 11 -2.53 1.44 3.34
C ILE A 11 -1.97 2.51 4.29
N ALA A 12 -1.97 3.77 3.86
CA ALA A 12 -1.19 4.82 4.54
C ALA A 12 0.26 4.37 4.75
N PHE A 13 0.83 4.42 5.96
CA PHE A 13 2.11 3.79 6.29
C PHE A 13 1.94 2.54 7.16
N TRP A 14 0.78 1.89 7.08
CA TRP A 14 0.53 0.63 7.78
C TRP A 14 1.03 -0.55 6.95
N GLU A 15 2.27 -0.94 7.18
CA GLU A 15 3.03 -1.85 6.32
C GLU A 15 3.05 -3.33 6.77
N PRO A 16 3.28 -4.28 5.84
CA PRO A 16 3.26 -5.72 6.13
C PRO A 16 4.10 -6.17 7.31
N HIS A 17 5.28 -5.58 7.50
CA HIS A 17 6.22 -6.05 8.52
C HIS A 17 5.70 -5.82 9.95
N PHE A 18 4.73 -4.92 10.15
CA PHE A 18 4.05 -4.75 11.43
C PHE A 18 3.12 -5.93 11.78
N ALA A 19 2.73 -6.77 10.81
CA ALA A 19 1.93 -7.96 11.07
C ALA A 19 2.57 -8.89 12.11
N GLY A 20 3.92 -8.98 12.11
CA GLY A 20 4.66 -9.80 13.08
C GLY A 20 4.53 -9.35 14.55
N GLU A 21 3.95 -8.17 14.79
CA GLU A 21 3.69 -7.66 16.14
C GLU A 21 2.37 -8.16 16.73
N PHE A 22 1.49 -8.75 15.93
CA PHE A 22 0.13 -9.12 16.32
C PHE A 22 -0.10 -10.62 16.28
N LYS A 23 -0.94 -11.11 17.20
CA LYS A 23 -1.30 -12.54 17.29
C LYS A 23 -2.59 -12.89 16.56
N SER A 24 -3.42 -11.89 16.26
CA SER A 24 -4.67 -12.10 15.53
C SER A 24 -5.06 -10.91 14.66
N VAL A 25 -5.99 -11.16 13.73
CA VAL A 25 -6.56 -10.14 12.86
C VAL A 25 -7.34 -9.11 13.67
N GLU A 26 -8.04 -9.52 14.73
CA GLU A 26 -8.82 -8.64 15.61
C GLU A 26 -7.92 -7.66 16.36
N GLU A 27 -6.80 -8.14 16.88
CA GLU A 27 -5.79 -7.30 17.54
C GLU A 27 -5.19 -6.29 16.56
N TRP A 28 -4.84 -6.75 15.36
CA TRP A 28 -4.35 -5.87 14.29
C TRP A 28 -5.41 -4.83 13.92
N LYS A 29 -6.68 -5.24 13.75
CA LYS A 29 -7.81 -4.34 13.41
C LYS A 29 -8.17 -3.35 14.50
N SER A 30 -7.77 -3.54 15.74
CA SER A 30 -8.05 -2.59 16.82
C SER A 30 -7.09 -1.39 16.82
N GLN A 31 -5.98 -1.46 16.08
CA GLN A 31 -4.96 -0.41 16.08
C GLN A 31 -5.42 0.83 15.31
N GLU A 32 -5.54 1.95 16.00
CA GLU A 32 -6.04 3.20 15.40
C GLU A 32 -4.95 4.02 14.72
N TYR A 33 -3.72 3.98 15.21
CA TYR A 33 -2.60 4.73 14.66
C TYR A 33 -1.25 4.15 15.09
N ARG A 34 -0.18 4.61 14.44
CA ARG A 34 1.22 4.42 14.85
C ARG A 34 1.96 5.73 14.75
N LEU A 35 2.70 6.09 15.80
CA LEU A 35 3.64 7.22 15.78
C LEU A 35 5.04 6.72 15.45
N GLY A 36 5.73 7.38 14.52
CA GLY A 36 7.07 6.98 14.11
C GLY A 36 7.15 5.54 13.61
N ALA A 37 6.24 5.16 12.71
CA ALA A 37 6.28 3.90 11.98
C ALA A 37 7.57 3.80 11.17
N LYS A 38 8.43 2.83 11.48
CA LYS A 38 9.65 2.58 10.71
C LYS A 38 9.28 2.13 9.31
N LEU A 39 9.65 2.89 8.29
CA LEU A 39 9.25 2.61 6.92
C LEU A 39 10.08 1.47 6.32
N HIS A 40 9.43 0.64 5.51
CA HIS A 40 10.07 -0.39 4.72
C HIS A 40 10.95 0.26 3.63
N PRO A 41 12.16 -0.28 3.35
CA PRO A 41 13.06 0.31 2.36
C PRO A 41 12.42 0.53 0.98
N LEU A 42 11.52 -0.36 0.54
CA LEU A 42 10.79 -0.18 -0.72
C LEU A 42 9.81 1.00 -0.72
N THR A 43 9.26 1.37 0.43
CA THR A 43 8.42 2.57 0.60
C THR A 43 9.28 3.83 0.58
N ILE A 44 10.45 3.78 1.23
CA ILE A 44 11.44 4.87 1.16
C ILE A 44 11.86 5.10 -0.29
N GLU A 45 12.17 4.03 -1.02
CA GLU A 45 12.57 4.10 -2.42
C GLU A 45 11.41 4.57 -3.33
N GLN A 46 10.19 4.11 -3.09
CA GLN A 46 9.01 4.60 -3.81
C GLN A 46 8.90 6.12 -3.65
N ASN A 47 8.97 6.64 -2.41
CA ASN A 47 8.90 8.08 -2.15
C ASN A 47 10.08 8.83 -2.77
N ALA A 48 11.28 8.26 -2.73
CA ALA A 48 12.45 8.85 -3.38
C ALA A 48 12.14 9.16 -4.85
N ILE A 49 11.55 8.20 -5.56
CA ILE A 49 11.22 8.32 -6.98
C ILE A 49 10.01 9.25 -7.23
N THR A 50 8.93 9.11 -6.45
CA THR A 50 7.66 9.81 -6.74
C THR A 50 7.57 11.22 -6.17
N SER A 51 8.27 11.51 -5.07
CA SER A 51 8.03 12.70 -4.26
C SER A 51 9.31 13.52 -3.99
N PHE A 52 10.48 12.89 -4.01
CA PHE A 52 11.75 13.52 -3.64
C PHE A 52 12.75 13.63 -4.80
N LYS A 53 12.32 13.46 -6.06
CA LYS A 53 13.16 13.61 -7.27
C LYS A 53 14.47 12.80 -7.18
N SER A 54 14.36 11.54 -6.80
CA SER A 54 15.47 10.59 -6.61
C SER A 54 16.45 10.94 -5.48
N ARG A 55 16.09 11.84 -4.56
CA ARG A 55 16.92 12.17 -3.39
C ARG A 55 16.51 11.35 -2.17
N THR A 56 16.92 10.08 -2.14
CA THR A 56 16.61 9.15 -1.04
C THR A 56 17.06 9.68 0.33
N THR A 57 18.14 10.46 0.40
CA THR A 57 18.63 11.06 1.65
C THR A 57 17.70 12.09 2.28
N LEU A 58 16.68 12.57 1.55
CA LEU A 58 15.66 13.47 2.08
C LEU A 58 14.38 12.75 2.52
N VAL A 59 14.26 11.44 2.24
CA VAL A 59 13.10 10.67 2.62
C VAL A 59 13.23 10.29 4.11
N PRO A 60 12.25 10.63 4.96
CA PRO A 60 12.27 10.20 6.35
C PRO A 60 12.27 8.68 6.48
N CYS A 61 12.98 8.15 7.49
CA CYS A 61 12.93 6.71 7.81
C CYS A 61 11.71 6.31 8.63
N TYR A 62 10.93 7.29 9.11
CA TYR A 62 9.79 7.09 10.00
C TYR A 62 8.66 8.05 9.61
N ASP A 63 7.42 7.59 9.74
CA ASP A 63 6.23 8.43 9.53
C ASP A 63 5.10 8.08 10.51
N ASN A 64 4.13 8.97 10.70
CA ASN A 64 2.94 8.69 11.48
C ASN A 64 1.85 8.11 10.55
N SER A 65 1.18 7.05 10.98
CA SER A 65 0.14 6.40 10.18
C SER A 65 -1.15 6.29 10.95
N ILE A 66 -2.28 6.46 10.25
CA ILE A 66 -3.54 5.84 10.68
C ILE A 66 -3.42 4.32 10.56
N GLY A 67 -4.16 3.62 11.40
CA GLY A 67 -4.21 2.16 11.45
C GLY A 67 -5.55 1.61 10.97
N PRO A 68 -5.64 0.27 10.86
CA PRO A 68 -6.85 -0.43 10.40
C PRO A 68 -8.07 -0.18 11.28
N GLY A 69 -7.87 0.12 12.57
CA GLY A 69 -8.92 0.52 13.50
C GLY A 69 -9.61 1.83 13.14
N LEU A 70 -9.08 2.58 12.18
CA LEU A 70 -9.74 3.73 11.57
C LEU A 70 -10.18 3.43 10.14
N PHE A 71 -9.27 3.01 9.25
CA PHE A 71 -9.61 2.94 7.82
C PHE A 71 -10.58 1.80 7.48
N LEU A 72 -10.68 0.74 8.28
CA LEU A 72 -11.65 -0.35 8.07
C LEU A 72 -13.04 -0.05 8.62
N LYS A 73 -13.21 1.05 9.36
CA LYS A 73 -14.52 1.52 9.83
C LYS A 73 -15.20 2.43 8.82
N ALA A 74 -14.62 2.64 7.64
CA ALA A 74 -15.21 3.49 6.62
C ALA A 74 -16.45 2.85 5.99
N ASP A 75 -17.56 3.61 5.91
CA ASP A 75 -18.79 3.16 5.25
C ASP A 75 -18.64 3.01 3.73
N TYR A 76 -17.73 3.79 3.13
CA TYR A 76 -17.46 3.79 1.70
C TYR A 76 -15.99 4.11 1.42
N ILE A 77 -15.41 3.41 0.45
CA ILE A 77 -14.00 3.60 0.04
C ILE A 77 -13.86 4.09 -1.40
N ILE A 78 -12.91 4.99 -1.62
CA ILE A 78 -12.48 5.44 -2.96
C ILE A 78 -10.97 5.24 -3.04
N GLY A 79 -10.53 4.29 -3.86
CA GLY A 79 -9.12 3.96 -4.04
C GLY A 79 -8.56 4.49 -5.35
N GLY A 80 -7.26 4.79 -5.38
CA GLY A 80 -6.52 5.18 -6.58
C GLY A 80 -5.19 4.44 -6.75
N CYS A 81 -4.90 3.99 -7.97
CA CYS A 81 -3.62 3.39 -8.37
C CYS A 81 -3.11 3.94 -9.71
N ASP A 82 -2.03 4.71 -9.68
CA ASP A 82 -1.42 5.40 -10.81
C ASP A 82 0.09 5.14 -10.96
N GLY A 83 0.60 4.10 -10.30
CA GLY A 83 2.04 3.85 -10.14
C GLY A 83 2.79 3.36 -11.38
N ILE A 84 2.89 4.22 -12.39
CA ILE A 84 3.62 4.06 -13.65
C ILE A 84 4.83 5.01 -13.66
N MET A 85 5.99 4.54 -14.15
CA MET A 85 7.23 5.32 -14.27
C MET A 85 7.61 5.66 -15.73
N GLY A 86 6.81 5.21 -16.70
CA GLY A 86 7.05 5.35 -18.13
C GLY A 86 8.05 4.33 -18.68
N ARG A 87 8.11 4.20 -20.02
CA ARG A 87 8.90 3.14 -20.71
C ARG A 87 8.56 1.74 -20.18
N ASP A 88 7.27 1.47 -20.05
CA ASP A 88 6.71 0.20 -19.55
C ASP A 88 7.12 -0.20 -18.11
N MET A 89 7.87 0.67 -17.42
CA MET A 89 8.19 0.50 -16.00
C MET A 89 7.01 0.90 -15.13
N LEU A 90 6.70 0.05 -14.16
CA LEU A 90 5.63 0.24 -13.19
C LEU A 90 6.07 -0.26 -11.81
N TRP A 91 5.56 0.36 -10.74
CA TRP A 91 5.87 -0.07 -9.37
C TRP A 91 4.66 -0.62 -8.62
N GLN A 92 3.45 -0.39 -9.13
CA GLN A 92 2.21 -0.70 -8.42
C GLN A 92 1.43 -1.88 -9.02
N GLY A 93 1.86 -2.45 -10.15
CA GLY A 93 1.11 -3.54 -10.79
C GLY A 93 0.95 -4.76 -9.89
N MET A 94 2.03 -5.18 -9.24
CA MET A 94 1.99 -6.29 -8.29
C MET A 94 1.07 -5.96 -7.11
N SER A 95 1.20 -4.78 -6.51
CA SER A 95 0.45 -4.44 -5.30
C SER A 95 -1.04 -4.22 -5.56
N LEU A 96 -1.41 -3.69 -6.72
CA LEU A 96 -2.79 -3.63 -7.19
C LEU A 96 -3.41 -5.03 -7.26
N TRP A 97 -2.76 -5.96 -7.97
CA TRP A 97 -3.33 -7.28 -8.20
C TRP A 97 -3.35 -8.17 -6.96
N VAL A 98 -2.33 -8.08 -6.11
CA VAL A 98 -2.30 -8.77 -4.82
C VAL A 98 -3.44 -8.26 -3.93
N ALA A 99 -3.62 -6.95 -3.81
CA ALA A 99 -4.72 -6.38 -3.02
C ALA A 99 -6.09 -6.89 -3.49
N LEU A 100 -6.30 -7.01 -4.80
CA LEU A 100 -7.60 -7.44 -5.36
C LEU A 100 -7.85 -8.95 -5.32
N ARG A 101 -6.80 -9.79 -5.31
CA ARG A 101 -6.94 -11.24 -5.57
C ARG A 101 -6.42 -12.16 -4.47
N TYR A 102 -5.60 -11.67 -3.54
CA TYR A 102 -4.99 -12.51 -2.51
C TYR A 102 -5.97 -12.92 -1.40
N GLY A 103 -6.91 -12.03 -1.07
CA GLY A 103 -7.79 -12.16 0.10
C GLY A 103 -7.23 -11.46 1.34
N PRO A 104 -8.08 -11.14 2.34
CA PRO A 104 -7.68 -10.36 3.52
C PRO A 104 -6.62 -11.05 4.37
N ASP A 105 -5.47 -10.42 4.57
CA ASP A 105 -4.37 -10.93 5.38
C ASP A 105 -3.60 -9.76 6.03
N ILE A 106 -3.22 -9.87 7.30
CA ILE A 106 -2.52 -8.80 8.02
C ILE A 106 -1.13 -8.47 7.45
N TRP A 107 -0.50 -9.40 6.74
CA TRP A 107 0.72 -9.21 5.95
C TRP A 107 0.47 -8.53 4.61
N VAL A 108 -0.80 -8.32 4.24
CA VAL A 108 -1.22 -7.61 3.02
C VAL A 108 -2.30 -6.59 3.39
N PRO A 109 -1.99 -5.51 4.14
CA PRO A 109 -3.00 -4.57 4.64
C PRO A 109 -4.01 -4.07 3.59
N ALA A 110 -3.55 -3.83 2.35
CA ALA A 110 -4.40 -3.40 1.25
C ALA A 110 -5.45 -4.43 0.81
N SER A 111 -5.26 -5.73 1.09
CA SER A 111 -6.23 -6.78 0.72
C SER A 111 -7.49 -6.78 1.58
N PHE A 112 -7.51 -6.04 2.69
CA PHE A 112 -8.74 -5.75 3.42
C PHE A 112 -9.63 -4.71 2.72
N MET A 113 -9.06 -3.82 1.90
CA MET A 113 -9.84 -2.71 1.33
C MET A 113 -10.95 -3.22 0.39
N PRO A 114 -10.74 -4.21 -0.49
CA PRO A 114 -11.81 -4.74 -1.35
C PRO A 114 -12.97 -5.42 -0.61
N THR A 115 -12.88 -5.67 0.70
CA THR A 115 -14.01 -6.19 1.49
C THR A 115 -15.03 -5.12 1.85
N LEU A 116 -14.71 -3.84 1.63
CA LEU A 116 -15.56 -2.71 1.95
C LEU A 116 -16.30 -2.22 0.71
N PRO A 117 -17.54 -1.70 0.84
CA PRO A 117 -18.24 -1.04 -0.26
C PRO A 117 -17.43 0.13 -0.83
N GLY A 118 -17.27 0.20 -2.15
CA GLY A 118 -16.52 1.30 -2.74
C GLY A 118 -16.22 1.20 -4.23
N LYS A 119 -15.29 2.05 -4.66
CA LYS A 119 -14.73 2.07 -6.02
C LYS A 119 -13.21 2.18 -5.96
N LEU A 120 -12.53 1.44 -6.81
CA LEU A 120 -11.09 1.54 -7.03
C LEU A 120 -10.85 1.97 -8.47
N PHE A 121 -10.11 3.06 -8.64
CA PHE A 121 -9.68 3.56 -9.94
C PHE A 121 -8.22 3.23 -10.14
N PHE A 122 -7.86 2.76 -11.33
CA PHE A 122 -6.47 2.50 -11.68
C PHE A 122 -6.20 2.81 -13.14
N VAL A 123 -4.96 3.14 -13.48
CA VAL A 123 -4.54 3.38 -14.86
C VAL A 123 -4.40 2.05 -15.63
N GLN A 124 -4.83 2.02 -16.89
CA GLN A 124 -5.01 0.79 -17.66
C GLN A 124 -3.73 -0.05 -17.77
N GLU A 125 -2.57 0.60 -17.80
CA GLU A 125 -1.25 -0.01 -17.88
C GLU A 125 -0.95 -0.94 -16.68
N LEU A 126 -1.51 -0.64 -15.51
CA LEU A 126 -1.37 -1.52 -14.32
C LEU A 126 -2.15 -2.84 -14.47
N ALA A 127 -3.07 -2.94 -15.43
CA ALA A 127 -3.77 -4.19 -15.71
C ALA A 127 -2.83 -5.29 -16.22
N GLY A 128 -1.65 -4.91 -16.73
CA GLY A 128 -0.66 -5.83 -17.27
C GLY A 128 -0.90 -6.17 -18.75
N PRO A 129 -0.29 -7.27 -19.23
CA PRO A 129 0.33 -8.33 -18.44
C PRO A 129 1.62 -7.89 -17.72
N LEU A 130 1.85 -8.41 -16.50
CA LEU A 130 3.09 -8.19 -15.74
C LEU A 130 4.18 -9.18 -16.16
N GLN A 131 4.52 -9.18 -17.45
CA GLN A 131 5.57 -10.04 -18.00
C GLN A 131 6.92 -9.35 -17.89
N ALA A 132 7.96 -10.14 -17.58
CA ALA A 132 9.31 -9.61 -17.50
C ALA A 132 9.88 -9.44 -18.91
N GLU A 133 10.43 -8.26 -19.19
CA GLU A 133 11.21 -7.97 -20.39
C GLU A 133 12.69 -8.26 -20.09
N CYS A 134 13.03 -9.54 -19.99
CA CYS A 134 14.42 -9.97 -19.79
C CYS A 134 15.09 -10.22 -21.15
N HIS A 135 16.31 -9.72 -21.32
CA HIS A 135 17.22 -10.04 -22.43
C HIS A 135 18.29 -11.05 -21.99
#